data_AF-A0A9P0L1U3-F1
#
_entry.id   AF-A0A9P0L1U3-F1
#
_cell.length_a   1.000
_cell.length_b   1.000
_cell.length_c   1.000
_cell.angle_alpha   90.00
_cell.angle_beta   90.00
_cell.angle_gamma   90.00
#
_symmetry.space_group_name_H-M   'P 1'
#
loop_
_entity.id
_entity.type
_entity.pdbx_description
1 polymer ?
#
loop_
_entity_poly.entity_id
_entity_poly.type
_entity_poly.pdbx_seq_one_letter_code
_entity_poly.pdbx_strand_id
1 'polypeptide(L)'
;MHLGTEFPDIKDISVDNVKLDKKEGYIETVSLCLDLEYTGNFMLSIDAKMKFGKAAYLSIKVKRISGQARLQFSRQPYTHWSFSFYTDPLLELAVESSLPRKTAAVKYHQFDYISHSL
;
A
#
# COMPACT_ATOMS: atom_id res chain seq x y z
N MET A 1 5.04 2.80 9.19
CA MET A 1 4.25 1.74 8.53
C MET A 1 3.34 1.11 9.58
N HIS A 2 2.06 0.93 9.27
CA HIS A 2 1.08 0.32 10.17
C HIS A 2 0.36 -0.79 9.40
N LEU A 3 0.39 -2.01 9.92
CA LEU A 3 -0.10 -3.20 9.19
C LEU A 3 -1.62 -3.34 9.18
N GLY A 4 -2.34 -2.52 9.96
CA GLY A 4 -3.78 -2.59 10.11
C GLY A 4 -4.21 -3.28 11.40
N THR A 5 -5.51 -3.52 11.53
CA THR A 5 -6.14 -4.05 12.76
C THR A 5 -6.82 -5.40 12.59
N GLU A 6 -6.89 -5.90 11.36
CA GLU A 6 -7.65 -7.12 11.00
C GLU A 6 -6.77 -8.05 10.17
N PHE A 7 -7.07 -9.34 10.24
CA PHE A 7 -6.51 -10.34 9.34
C PHE A 7 -7.31 -10.37 8.03
N PRO A 8 -6.70 -10.82 6.92
CA PRO A 8 -7.46 -11.09 5.70
C PRO A 8 -8.41 -12.28 5.91
N ASP A 9 -9.63 -12.14 5.41
CA ASP A 9 -10.62 -13.20 5.30
C ASP A 9 -10.38 -14.00 4.02
N ILE A 10 -10.42 -15.33 4.15
CA ILE A 10 -10.38 -16.27 3.04
C ILE A 10 -11.79 -16.83 2.86
N LYS A 11 -12.49 -16.39 1.81
CA LYS A 11 -13.88 -16.76 1.55
C LYS A 11 -14.03 -18.13 0.93
N ASP A 12 -13.08 -18.49 0.07
CA ASP A 12 -13.06 -19.78 -0.62
C ASP A 12 -11.63 -20.24 -0.89
N ILE A 13 -11.45 -21.56 -0.94
CA ILE A 13 -10.17 -22.22 -1.25
C ILE A 13 -10.45 -23.40 -2.17
N SER A 14 -9.82 -23.42 -3.33
CA SER A 14 -9.88 -24.54 -4.28
C SER A 14 -8.49 -24.94 -4.77
N VAL A 15 -8.34 -26.20 -5.18
CA VAL A 15 -7.11 -26.69 -5.81
C VAL A 15 -7.17 -26.37 -7.29
N ASP A 16 -6.16 -25.66 -7.79
CA ASP A 16 -6.02 -25.29 -9.20
C ASP A 16 -5.21 -26.34 -9.96
N ASN A 17 -4.04 -26.71 -9.42
CA ASN A 17 -3.14 -27.65 -10.07
C ASN A 17 -2.26 -28.38 -9.05
N VAL A 18 -1.95 -29.64 -9.35
CA VAL A 18 -0.96 -30.45 -8.63
C VAL A 18 -0.04 -31.11 -9.65
N LYS A 19 1.26 -30.84 -9.54
CA LYS A 19 2.30 -31.48 -10.34
C LYS A 19 3.10 -32.43 -9.45
N LEU A 20 3.20 -33.68 -9.89
CA LEU A 20 4.04 -34.69 -9.25
C LEU A 20 5.41 -34.76 -9.94
N ASP A 21 6.43 -35.04 -9.15
CA ASP A 21 7.76 -35.39 -9.63
C ASP A 21 7.71 -36.71 -10.40
N LYS A 22 8.44 -36.79 -11.51
CA LYS A 22 8.39 -37.94 -12.43
C LYS A 22 9.09 -39.19 -11.89
N LYS A 23 9.99 -39.07 -10.91
CA LYS A 23 10.78 -40.21 -10.42
C LYS A 23 10.14 -40.84 -9.19
N GLU A 24 9.85 -40.02 -8.19
CA GLU A 24 9.38 -40.49 -6.88
C GLU A 24 7.87 -40.33 -6.70
N GLY A 25 7.19 -39.57 -7.58
CA GLY A 25 5.76 -39.30 -7.47
C GLY A 25 5.37 -38.33 -6.36
N TYR A 26 6.34 -37.70 -5.67
CA TYR A 26 6.05 -36.67 -4.68
C TYR A 26 5.49 -35.41 -5.32
N ILE A 27 4.74 -34.62 -4.55
CA ILE A 27 4.29 -33.29 -4.99
C ILE A 27 5.51 -32.40 -5.24
N GLU A 28 5.69 -32.03 -6.51
CA GLU A 28 6.67 -31.06 -6.97
C GLU A 28 6.10 -29.63 -6.87
N THR A 29 4.83 -29.47 -7.23
CA THR A 29 4.11 -28.18 -7.16
C THR A 29 2.65 -28.40 -6.79
N VAL A 30 2.11 -27.52 -5.95
CA VAL A 30 0.67 -27.41 -5.69
C VAL A 30 0.27 -25.94 -5.75
N SER A 31 -0.81 -25.65 -6.48
CA SER A 31 -1.39 -24.32 -6.64
C SER A 31 -2.80 -24.32 -6.09
N LEU A 32 -3.09 -23.37 -5.22
CA LEU A 32 -4.39 -23.13 -4.61
C LEU A 32 -4.93 -21.80 -5.13
N CYS A 33 -6.21 -21.78 -5.48
CA CYS A 33 -6.97 -20.57 -5.74
C CYS A 33 -7.68 -20.13 -4.45
N LEU A 34 -7.56 -18.85 -4.13
CA LEU A 34 -8.09 -18.23 -2.92
C LEU A 34 -8.99 -17.05 -3.32
N ASP A 35 -10.18 -16.96 -2.74
CA ASP A 35 -10.97 -15.71 -2.72
C ASP A 35 -10.66 -14.96 -1.42
N LEU A 36 -10.06 -13.77 -1.55
CA LEU A 36 -9.53 -13.00 -0.43
C LEU A 36 -10.23 -11.67 -0.26
N GLU A 37 -10.43 -11.27 0.99
CA GLU A 37 -10.86 -9.94 1.38
C GLU A 37 -10.05 -9.43 2.58
N TYR A 38 -9.57 -8.21 2.51
CA TYR A 38 -8.85 -7.56 3.59
C TYR A 38 -9.38 -6.15 3.79
N THR A 39 -9.83 -5.82 5.01
CA THR A 39 -10.38 -4.50 5.38
C THR A 39 -9.66 -3.83 6.56
N GLY A 40 -8.46 -4.31 6.90
CA GLY A 40 -7.76 -3.93 8.12
C GLY A 40 -7.13 -2.54 8.15
N ASN A 41 -7.33 -1.68 7.16
CA ASN A 41 -6.80 -0.30 7.11
C ASN A 41 -5.25 -0.20 7.17
N PHE A 42 -4.53 -1.06 6.43
CA PHE A 42 -3.08 -0.95 6.25
C PHE A 42 -2.67 0.48 5.83
N MET A 43 -1.61 1.02 6.43
CA MET A 43 -1.16 2.39 6.16
C MET A 43 0.36 2.48 5.96
N LEU A 44 0.73 3.15 4.88
CA LEU A 44 2.10 3.48 4.50
C LEU A 44 2.25 5.00 4.46
N SER A 45 3.29 5.52 5.12
CA SER A 45 3.60 6.94 5.12
C SER A 45 5.00 7.15 4.57
N ILE A 46 5.16 8.15 3.70
CA ILE A 46 6.37 8.41 2.94
C ILE A 46 6.67 9.91 3.00
N ASP A 47 7.91 10.25 3.36
CA ASP A 47 8.45 11.59 3.19
C ASP A 47 9.06 11.71 1.79
N ALA A 48 8.50 12.61 0.98
CA ALA A 48 8.94 12.87 -0.38
C ALA A 48 9.73 14.18 -0.46
N LYS A 49 10.93 14.13 -1.04
CA LYS A 49 11.67 15.33 -1.44
C LYS A 49 11.15 15.79 -2.80
N MET A 50 10.53 16.97 -2.83
CA MET A 50 10.05 17.59 -4.07
C MET A 50 11.16 18.41 -4.73
N LYS A 51 10.97 18.71 -6.03
CA LYS A 51 11.80 19.71 -6.72
C LYS A 51 11.73 21.05 -5.97
N PHE A 52 12.82 21.82 -6.01
CA PHE A 52 12.99 23.10 -5.31
C PHE A 52 13.08 23.02 -3.77
N GLY A 53 13.54 21.89 -3.21
CA GLY A 53 13.91 21.78 -1.79
C GLY A 53 12.73 21.73 -0.81
N LYS A 54 11.50 21.52 -1.30
CA LYS A 54 10.34 21.30 -0.43
C LYS A 54 10.25 19.84 -0.03
N ALA A 55 9.90 19.57 1.22
CA ALA A 55 9.48 18.25 1.66
C ALA A 55 7.95 18.17 1.61
N ALA A 56 7.42 17.01 1.26
CA ALA A 56 6.00 16.68 1.35
C ALA A 56 5.85 15.37 2.12
N TYR A 57 4.80 15.28 2.92
CA TYR A 57 4.41 14.04 3.56
C TYR A 57 3.22 13.44 2.81
N LEU A 58 3.32 12.16 2.47
CA LEU A 58 2.26 11.40 1.81
C LEU A 58 1.88 10.22 2.72
N SER A 59 0.60 10.08 3.02
CA SER A 59 0.04 8.92 3.71
C SER A 59 -0.92 8.20 2.79
N ILE A 60 -0.68 6.92 2.58
CA ILE A 60 -1.51 6.02 1.78
C ILE A 60 -2.13 5.02 2.74
N LYS A 61 -3.46 4.97 2.79
CA LYS A 61 -4.22 4.01 3.57
C LYS A 61 -4.98 3.09 2.64
N VAL A 62 -4.65 1.81 2.67
CA VAL A 62 -5.39 0.75 1.99
C VAL A 62 -6.60 0.41 2.82
N LYS A 63 -7.78 0.80 2.35
CA LYS A 63 -9.06 0.55 3.00
C LYS A 63 -9.53 -0.87 2.78
N ARG A 64 -9.38 -1.35 1.55
CA ARG A 64 -9.81 -2.68 1.15
C ARG A 64 -8.96 -3.24 0.04
N ILE A 65 -8.63 -4.51 0.13
CA ILE A 65 -8.13 -5.32 -1.00
C ILE A 65 -9.01 -6.54 -1.09
N SER A 66 -9.58 -6.82 -2.26
CA SER A 66 -10.29 -8.08 -2.48
C SER A 66 -10.08 -8.60 -3.89
N GLY A 67 -10.09 -9.91 -4.07
CA GLY A 67 -9.92 -10.54 -5.37
C GLY A 67 -9.38 -11.94 -5.28
N GLN A 68 -9.21 -12.55 -6.45
CA GLN A 68 -8.76 -13.92 -6.57
C GLN A 68 -7.23 -14.01 -6.64
N ALA A 69 -6.65 -14.81 -5.73
CA ALA A 69 -5.22 -15.00 -5.62
C ALA A 69 -4.82 -16.47 -5.72
N ARG A 70 -3.62 -16.70 -6.26
CA ARG A 70 -2.99 -18.01 -6.31
C ARG A 70 -1.90 -18.07 -5.25
N LEU A 71 -1.98 -19.10 -4.40
CA LEU A 71 -0.89 -19.51 -3.53
C LEU A 71 -0.28 -20.79 -4.09
N GLN A 72 0.98 -20.72 -4.50
CA GLN A 72 1.68 -21.85 -5.09
C GLN A 72 2.88 -22.24 -4.23
N PHE A 73 3.02 -23.53 -3.96
CA PHE A 73 4.21 -24.12 -3.34
C PHE A 73 4.95 -24.93 -4.40
N SER A 74 6.26 -24.74 -4.53
CA SER A 74 7.10 -25.47 -5.48
C SER A 74 8.43 -25.86 -4.85
N ARG A 75 8.98 -27.01 -5.27
CA ARG A 75 10.32 -27.49 -4.88
C ARG A 75 11.42 -27.13 -5.89
N GLN A 76 11.08 -26.54 -7.04
CA GLN A 76 12.02 -26.26 -8.14
C GLN A 76 12.18 -24.76 -8.38
N PRO A 77 13.41 -24.22 -8.52
CA PRO A 77 14.71 -24.90 -8.35
C PRO A 77 15.09 -25.15 -6.88
N TYR A 78 14.35 -24.60 -5.92
CA TYR A 78 14.42 -24.86 -4.49
C TYR A 78 13.02 -24.71 -3.86
N THR A 79 12.83 -25.17 -2.62
CA THR A 79 11.56 -25.03 -1.90
C THR A 79 11.20 -23.57 -1.68
N HIS A 80 10.09 -23.12 -2.26
CA HIS A 80 9.58 -21.77 -2.10
C HIS A 80 8.05 -21.75 -2.23
N TRP A 81 7.48 -20.62 -1.86
CA TRP A 81 6.09 -20.29 -2.12
C TRP A 81 6.03 -18.99 -2.91
N SER A 82 4.99 -18.85 -3.72
CA SER A 82 4.63 -17.60 -4.36
C SER A 82 3.16 -17.30 -4.11
N PHE A 83 2.87 -16.01 -4.04
CA PHE A 83 1.52 -15.50 -3.87
C PHE A 83 1.32 -14.37 -4.87
N SER A 84 0.20 -14.41 -5.58
CA SER A 84 -0.13 -13.41 -6.60
C SER A 84 -1.63 -13.35 -6.86
N PHE A 85 -2.16 -12.16 -7.06
CA PHE A 85 -3.46 -12.01 -7.72
C PHE A 85 -3.32 -12.39 -9.19
N TYR A 86 -4.21 -13.24 -9.69
CA TYR A 86 -4.23 -13.64 -11.11
C TYR A 86 -5.31 -12.93 -11.92
N THR A 87 -6.11 -12.10 -11.25
CA THR A 87 -6.99 -11.08 -11.82
C THR A 87 -6.67 -9.74 -11.18
N ASP A 88 -7.11 -8.64 -11.79
CA ASP A 88 -7.00 -7.32 -11.16
C ASP A 88 -7.80 -7.32 -9.84
N PRO A 89 -7.17 -7.06 -8.68
CA PRO A 89 -7.89 -7.00 -7.43
C PRO A 89 -8.64 -5.67 -7.31
N LEU A 90 -9.76 -5.68 -6.60
CA LEU A 90 -10.39 -4.46 -6.13
C LEU A 90 -9.52 -3.85 -5.03
N LEU A 91 -9.03 -2.65 -5.28
CA LEU A 91 -8.17 -1.89 -4.36
C LEU A 91 -8.81 -0.55 -4.03
N GLU A 92 -9.18 -0.35 -2.77
CA GLU A 92 -9.73 0.91 -2.26
C GLU A 92 -8.67 1.62 -1.42
N LEU A 93 -8.30 2.85 -1.82
CA LEU A 93 -7.25 3.65 -1.18
C LEU A 93 -7.80 5.00 -0.70
N ALA A 94 -7.29 5.46 0.44
CA ALA A 94 -7.37 6.84 0.87
C ALA A 94 -5.96 7.45 0.89
N VAL A 95 -5.78 8.59 0.23
CA VAL A 95 -4.49 9.27 0.12
C VAL A 95 -4.59 10.65 0.77
N GLU A 96 -3.69 10.92 1.70
CA GLU A 96 -3.57 12.21 2.38
C GLU A 96 -2.18 12.79 2.10
N SER A 97 -2.13 14.07 1.72
CA SER A 97 -0.86 14.78 1.48
C SER A 97 -0.79 16.05 2.34
N SER A 98 0.32 16.26 3.03
CA SER A 98 0.57 17.52 3.73
C SER A 98 1.88 18.16 3.27
N LEU A 99 1.82 19.48 3.05
CA LEU A 99 2.98 20.31 2.75
C LEU A 99 3.29 21.18 3.97
N PRO A 100 4.57 21.44 4.28
CA PRO A 100 4.93 22.42 5.28
C PRO A 100 4.29 23.78 4.94
N ARG A 101 3.44 24.30 5.83
CA ARG A 101 2.94 25.67 5.72
C ARG A 101 4.14 26.61 5.72
N LYS A 102 4.30 27.43 4.67
CA LYS A 102 5.15 28.61 4.78
C LYS A 102 4.41 29.63 5.66
N THR A 103 4.90 29.86 6.87
CA THR A 103 4.48 31.01 7.68
C THR A 103 5.01 32.27 6.98
N ALA A 104 4.19 32.92 6.16
CA ALA A 104 4.49 34.27 5.70
C ALA A 104 4.19 35.21 6.87
N ALA A 105 5.23 35.68 7.56
CA ALA A 105 5.11 36.81 8.46
C ALA A 105 4.77 38.05 7.62
N VAL A 106 3.51 38.49 7.66
CA VAL A 106 3.10 39.80 7.16
C VAL A 106 3.71 40.83 8.13
N LYS A 107 4.84 41.44 7.76
CA LYS A 107 5.32 42.64 8.44
C LYS A 107 4.39 43.80 8.05
N TYR A 108 3.58 44.27 9.00
CA TYR A 108 2.97 45.59 8.89
C TYR A 108 4.09 46.62 8.94
N HIS A 109 4.40 47.24 7.80
CA HIS A 109 5.12 48.51 7.81
C HIS A 109 4.12 49.60 8.14
N GLN A 110 4.22 50.11 9.37
CA GLN A 110 3.54 51.33 9.79
C GLN A 110 4.22 52.50 9.06
N PHE A 111 3.51 53.16 8.17
CA PHE A 111 3.96 54.41 7.56
C PHE A 111 3.61 55.55 8.52
N ASP A 112 4.64 56.16 9.11
CA ASP A 112 4.48 57.44 9.80
C ASP A 112 4.21 58.52 8.74
N TYR A 113 2.98 59.01 8.70
CA TYR A 113 2.65 60.24 7.98
C TYR A 113 2.93 61.43 8.92
N ILE A 114 4.01 62.16 8.62
CA ILE A 114 4.22 63.51 9.13
C ILE A 114 3.21 64.43 8.43
N SER A 115 2.39 65.15 9.19
CA SER A 115 1.84 66.43 8.73
C SER A 115 1.85 67.45 9.87
N HIS A 116 2.40 68.62 9.56
CA HIS A 116 2.55 69.79 10.42
C HIS A 116 1.26 70.62 10.48
N SER A 117 1.16 71.38 11.59
CA SER A 117 0.51 72.69 11.80
C SER A 117 -1.03 72.80 11.75
N LEU A 118 -1.62 73.18 12.89
CA LEU A 118 -1.90 74.59 13.23
C LEU A 118 -1.65 74.83 14.72
#